data_AF-A0A6J1M464-F1
#
_entry.id   AF-A0A6J1M464-F1
#
_cell.length_a   1.000
_cell.length_b   1.000
_cell.length_c   1.000
_cell.angle_alpha   90.00
_cell.angle_beta   90.00
_cell.angle_gamma   90.00
#
_symmetry.space_group_name_H-M   'P 1'
#
loop_
_entity.id
_entity.type
_entity.pdbx_description
1 polymer ?
#
loop_
_entity_poly.entity_id
_entity_poly.type
_entity_poly.pdbx_seq_one_letter_code
_entity_poly.pdbx_strand_id
1 'polypeptide(L)'
;MNRSVLHILIGLGLVLIPSVASTFDPELICSLVIDGTKINDPRACNAWIQCINGQPVSGTCDKDLFYDRESEDCVPSADVKCISSDPCAALPNGFAADPYSCNGYYYCADGVGKRGTCNAGLNFNPGTESCIRDFPCNPKMDPDSYCNILPDGVFIKDDLSCNGWEMCWKGEVVTGTCPGTFYFSAQKGDCDYPQNVECAITEPPLLTAEPGVCPQAGSFISDDSSCNGYYYCSESTDGQMVLQHGDCDDGRFFTARSGGACVPRSDIKCEYNRCVGLGYTNIALANESNDGCTGYAICQDGVKIGEGTCPSGDYFDEQTQRCTNQIISYAACATPTQSTQHMMDDDTTTAT
;
A
#
# COMPACT_ATOMS: atom_id res chain seq x y z
N MET A 1 -56.48 26.54 -27.65
CA MET A 1 -55.08 26.47 -28.16
C MET A 1 -54.23 25.88 -27.04
N ASN A 2 -53.65 24.71 -27.32
CA ASN A 2 -52.97 23.82 -26.37
C ASN A 2 -51.87 24.53 -25.56
N ARG A 3 -51.88 24.36 -24.24
CA ARG A 3 -50.71 24.60 -23.39
C ARG A 3 -49.90 23.29 -23.32
N SER A 4 -48.84 23.19 -24.10
CA SER A 4 -47.86 22.11 -23.96
C SER A 4 -46.99 22.37 -22.73
N VAL A 5 -47.02 21.41 -21.80
CA VAL A 5 -46.13 21.33 -20.65
C VAL A 5 -44.81 20.72 -21.13
N LEU A 6 -43.70 21.44 -20.99
CA LEU A 6 -42.36 20.96 -21.29
C LEU A 6 -41.80 20.28 -20.04
N HIS A 7 -41.74 18.95 -20.03
CA HIS A 7 -41.08 18.18 -18.99
C HIS A 7 -39.56 18.27 -19.16
N ILE A 8 -38.88 18.94 -18.24
CA ILE A 8 -37.43 18.91 -18.11
C ILE A 8 -37.07 17.61 -17.40
N LEU A 9 -36.58 16.63 -18.15
CA LEU A 9 -35.93 15.43 -17.61
C LEU A 9 -34.53 15.83 -17.14
N ILE A 10 -34.36 15.96 -15.82
CA ILE A 10 -33.03 16.09 -15.19
C ILE A 10 -32.42 14.69 -15.21
N GLY A 11 -31.56 14.44 -16.20
CA GLY A 11 -30.69 13.25 -16.18
C GLY A 11 -29.70 13.40 -15.04
N LEU A 12 -29.83 12.55 -14.01
CA LEU A 12 -28.76 12.29 -13.05
C LEU A 12 -27.61 11.62 -13.81
N GLY A 13 -26.71 12.44 -14.36
CA GLY A 13 -25.40 11.97 -14.78
C GLY A 13 -24.65 11.53 -13.54
N LEU A 14 -24.41 10.23 -13.41
CA LEU A 14 -23.37 9.71 -12.53
C LEU A 14 -22.05 10.37 -12.95
N VAL A 15 -21.60 11.35 -12.17
CA VAL A 15 -20.24 11.84 -12.25
C VAL A 15 -19.37 10.71 -11.72
N LEU A 16 -18.76 9.96 -12.64
CA LEU A 16 -17.64 9.10 -12.32
C LEU A 16 -16.54 10.03 -11.79
N ILE A 17 -16.34 10.00 -10.48
CA ILE A 17 -15.16 10.59 -9.85
C ILE A 17 -13.98 9.78 -10.40
N PRO A 18 -13.05 10.37 -11.17
CA PRO A 18 -11.83 9.67 -11.50
C PRO A 18 -11.12 9.40 -10.17
N SER A 19 -10.95 8.11 -9.86
CA SER A 19 -9.98 7.67 -8.89
C SER A 19 -8.66 8.33 -9.27
N VAL A 20 -8.16 9.22 -8.42
CA VAL A 20 -6.77 9.70 -8.49
C VAL A 20 -5.90 8.48 -8.22
N ALA A 21 -5.60 7.72 -9.28
CA ALA A 21 -4.40 6.92 -9.29
C ALA A 21 -3.25 7.94 -9.16
N SER A 22 -2.42 7.80 -8.13
CA SER A 22 -1.21 8.59 -7.98
C SER A 22 -0.37 8.39 -9.24
N THR A 23 -0.40 9.37 -10.12
CA THR A 23 0.47 9.42 -11.29
C THR A 23 1.78 10.02 -10.83
N PHE A 24 2.90 9.34 -11.08
CA PHE A 24 4.24 9.91 -10.94
C PHE A 24 4.31 11.34 -11.49
N ASP A 25 4.72 12.29 -10.64
CA ASP A 25 4.88 13.70 -10.98
C ASP A 25 6.38 14.05 -11.15
N PRO A 26 6.86 14.20 -12.39
CA PRO A 26 8.26 14.50 -12.65
C PRO A 26 8.67 15.93 -12.27
N GLU A 27 7.72 16.88 -12.17
CA GLU A 27 8.01 18.25 -11.73
C GLU A 27 8.30 18.29 -10.23
N LEU A 28 7.49 17.55 -9.45
CA LEU A 28 7.70 17.42 -8.02
C LEU A 28 9.08 16.84 -7.71
N ILE A 29 9.42 15.66 -8.26
CA ILE A 29 10.71 15.02 -7.94
C ILE A 29 11.90 15.88 -8.37
N CYS A 30 11.82 16.57 -9.52
CA CYS A 30 12.89 17.46 -9.96
C CYS A 30 13.06 18.69 -9.08
N SER A 31 12.03 19.11 -8.34
CA SER A 31 12.14 20.16 -7.33
C SER A 31 12.81 19.70 -6.03
N LEU A 32 12.86 18.39 -5.77
CA LEU A 32 13.34 17.79 -4.52
C LEU A 32 14.78 17.29 -4.59
N VAL A 33 15.39 17.22 -5.77
CA VAL A 33 16.74 16.68 -5.98
C VAL A 33 17.72 17.74 -6.50
N ILE A 34 19.01 17.40 -6.50
CA ILE A 34 20.07 18.27 -7.02
C ILE A 34 19.93 18.47 -8.54
N ASP A 35 20.28 19.68 -9.01
CA ASP A 35 20.28 19.98 -10.44
C ASP A 35 21.20 19.04 -11.23
N GLY A 36 20.73 18.60 -12.40
CA GLY A 36 21.43 17.65 -13.27
C GLY A 36 21.14 16.17 -12.97
N THR A 37 20.47 15.85 -11.85
CA THR A 37 20.11 14.46 -11.49
C THR A 37 19.37 13.78 -12.63
N LYS A 38 19.80 12.57 -12.98
CA LYS A 38 19.17 11.76 -14.03
C LYS A 38 18.62 10.46 -13.43
N ILE A 39 17.32 10.25 -13.62
CA ILE A 39 16.53 9.19 -12.98
C ILE A 39 15.93 8.23 -14.00
N ASN A 40 15.59 7.01 -13.57
CA ASN A 40 14.68 6.16 -14.33
C ASN A 40 13.31 6.82 -14.41
N ASP A 41 12.66 6.77 -15.57
CA ASP A 41 11.22 7.07 -15.64
C ASP A 41 10.46 5.82 -15.18
N PRO A 42 9.70 5.86 -14.08
CA PRO A 42 9.04 4.68 -13.55
C PRO A 42 7.94 4.15 -14.48
N ARG A 43 7.52 4.93 -15.47
CA ARG A 43 6.49 4.52 -16.45
C ARG A 43 7.04 3.67 -17.59
N ALA A 44 8.35 3.64 -17.82
CA ALA A 44 8.94 2.76 -18.83
C ALA A 44 10.44 2.54 -18.60
N CYS A 45 10.87 1.28 -18.59
CA CYS A 45 12.27 0.90 -18.29
C CYS A 45 13.31 1.36 -19.32
N ASN A 46 12.88 1.71 -20.53
CA ASN A 46 13.76 2.31 -21.54
C ASN A 46 13.72 3.85 -21.51
N ALA A 47 13.04 4.48 -20.56
CA ALA A 47 12.91 5.92 -20.46
C ALA A 47 13.64 6.47 -19.23
N TRP A 48 14.07 7.72 -19.34
CA TRP A 48 14.78 8.44 -18.30
C TRP A 48 14.34 9.89 -18.26
N ILE A 49 14.55 10.52 -17.10
CA ILE A 49 14.29 11.95 -16.89
C ILE A 49 15.55 12.59 -16.33
N GLN A 50 15.93 13.75 -16.85
CA GLN A 50 16.99 14.58 -16.28
C GLN A 50 16.37 15.87 -15.72
N CYS A 51 16.67 16.16 -14.47
CA CYS A 51 16.20 17.37 -13.81
C CYS A 51 17.14 18.53 -14.13
N ILE A 52 16.65 19.52 -14.86
CA ILE A 52 17.41 20.70 -15.29
C ILE A 52 16.69 21.96 -14.78
N ASN A 53 17.34 22.69 -13.89
CA ASN A 53 16.79 23.82 -13.14
C ASN A 53 15.44 23.50 -12.48
N GLY A 54 15.33 22.31 -11.88
CA GLY A 54 14.10 21.84 -11.25
C GLY A 54 12.98 21.46 -12.21
N GLN A 55 13.27 21.35 -13.51
CA GLN A 55 12.29 20.98 -14.54
C GLN A 55 12.70 19.67 -15.22
N PRO A 56 11.74 18.77 -15.52
CA PRO A 56 12.05 17.48 -16.11
C PRO A 56 12.33 17.58 -17.61
N VAL A 57 13.40 16.92 -18.05
CA VAL A 57 13.73 16.68 -19.46
C VAL A 57 13.76 15.18 -19.70
N SER A 58 12.81 14.67 -20.49
CA SER A 58 12.69 13.24 -20.76
C SER A 58 13.53 12.79 -21.96
N GLY A 59 13.92 11.52 -21.95
CA GLY A 59 14.50 10.83 -23.10
C GLY A 59 14.28 9.32 -23.04
N THR A 60 14.69 8.63 -24.10
CA THR A 60 14.52 7.17 -24.25
C THR A 60 15.79 6.53 -24.78
N CYS A 61 16.05 5.30 -24.35
CA CYS A 61 17.08 4.43 -24.88
C CYS A 61 16.65 3.80 -26.21
N ASP A 62 17.65 3.41 -27.01
CA ASP A 62 17.44 2.66 -28.24
C ASP A 62 16.86 1.26 -27.96
N LYS A 63 16.47 0.57 -29.04
CA LYS A 63 15.88 -0.77 -28.96
C LYS A 63 16.77 -1.74 -28.17
N ASP A 64 16.13 -2.56 -27.33
CA ASP A 64 16.73 -3.62 -26.50
C ASP A 64 17.63 -3.09 -25.37
N LEU A 65 17.65 -1.77 -25.13
CA LEU A 65 18.35 -1.12 -24.02
C LEU A 65 17.37 -0.57 -22.98
N PHE A 66 17.75 -0.69 -21.72
CA PHE A 66 17.07 -0.03 -20.59
C PHE A 66 18.00 1.03 -20.01
N TYR A 67 17.39 2.07 -19.43
CA TYR A 67 18.18 3.07 -18.72
C TYR A 67 18.58 2.49 -17.36
N ASP A 68 19.87 2.56 -17.04
CA ASP A 68 20.40 2.26 -15.72
C ASP A 68 20.77 3.56 -15.03
N ARG A 69 20.05 3.89 -13.97
CA ARG A 69 20.33 5.06 -13.14
C ARG A 69 21.71 5.01 -12.48
N GLU A 70 22.22 3.82 -12.13
CA GLU A 70 23.48 3.70 -11.39
C GLU A 70 24.69 3.98 -12.29
N SER A 71 24.66 3.51 -13.54
CA SER A 71 25.67 3.87 -14.55
C SER A 71 25.36 5.16 -15.32
N GLU A 72 24.17 5.74 -15.11
CA GLU A 72 23.58 6.85 -15.86
C GLU A 72 23.53 6.66 -17.40
N ASP A 73 23.44 5.40 -17.86
CA ASP A 73 23.59 5.03 -19.27
C ASP A 73 22.50 4.04 -19.73
N CYS A 74 22.32 3.93 -21.05
CA CYS A 74 21.47 2.92 -21.66
C CYS A 74 22.25 1.61 -21.79
N VAL A 75 21.91 0.63 -20.96
CA VAL A 75 22.58 -0.68 -20.90
C VAL A 75 21.68 -1.77 -21.52
N PRO A 76 22.23 -2.93 -21.91
CA PRO A 76 21.41 -4.04 -22.40
C PRO A 76 20.29 -4.38 -21.40
N SER A 77 19.06 -4.52 -21.89
CA SER A 77 17.87 -4.80 -21.06
C SER A 77 17.98 -6.06 -20.19
N ALA A 78 18.86 -7.00 -20.54
CA ALA A 78 19.12 -8.21 -19.76
C ALA A 78 20.01 -7.97 -18.52
N ASP A 79 20.75 -6.86 -18.47
CA ASP A 79 21.72 -6.57 -17.42
C ASP A 79 21.09 -5.84 -16.21
N VAL A 80 19.90 -5.26 -16.39
CA VAL A 80 19.18 -4.52 -15.34
C VAL A 80 17.74 -4.97 -15.20
N LYS A 81 17.25 -4.95 -13.96
CA LYS A 81 15.87 -5.35 -13.66
C LYS A 81 14.91 -4.22 -14.01
N CYS A 82 13.91 -4.52 -14.84
CA CYS A 82 12.82 -3.61 -15.14
C CYS A 82 11.78 -3.61 -14.01
N ILE A 83 11.59 -2.46 -13.37
CA ILE A 83 10.51 -2.19 -12.41
C ILE A 83 9.79 -0.95 -12.89
N SER A 84 8.59 -1.13 -13.44
CA SER A 84 7.82 -0.04 -14.06
C SER A 84 6.33 -0.19 -13.82
N SER A 85 5.64 0.94 -13.70
CA SER A 85 4.18 1.04 -13.59
C SER A 85 3.46 0.65 -14.88
N ASP A 86 4.13 0.72 -16.03
CA ASP A 86 3.70 0.11 -17.28
C ASP A 86 4.76 -0.88 -17.81
N PRO A 87 4.74 -2.13 -17.31
CA PRO A 87 5.75 -3.12 -17.67
C PRO A 87 5.66 -3.58 -19.14
N CYS A 88 4.61 -3.22 -19.88
CA CYS A 88 4.48 -3.52 -21.30
C CYS A 88 5.05 -2.42 -22.21
N ALA A 89 5.29 -1.21 -21.69
CA ALA A 89 5.80 -0.08 -22.48
C ALA A 89 7.10 -0.41 -23.22
N ALA A 90 7.97 -1.23 -22.61
CA ALA A 90 9.23 -1.67 -23.19
C ALA A 90 9.24 -3.16 -23.58
N LEU A 91 8.10 -3.86 -23.49
CA LEU A 91 7.96 -5.27 -23.85
C LEU A 91 6.92 -5.43 -24.98
N PRO A 92 7.36 -5.56 -26.25
CA PRO A 92 6.44 -5.60 -27.38
C PRO A 92 5.44 -6.75 -27.31
N ASN A 93 5.88 -7.95 -26.92
CA ASN A 93 5.02 -9.12 -26.80
C ASN A 93 5.52 -10.03 -25.68
N GLY A 94 4.60 -10.72 -25.00
CA GLY A 94 4.93 -11.72 -23.98
C GLY A 94 4.16 -11.50 -22.69
N PHE A 95 4.73 -11.96 -21.57
CA PHE A 95 4.17 -11.75 -20.25
C PHE A 95 5.13 -10.97 -19.37
N ALA A 96 4.59 -9.97 -18.66
CA ALA A 96 5.34 -9.24 -17.65
C ALA A 96 4.74 -9.48 -16.26
N ALA A 97 5.58 -9.45 -15.23
CA ALA A 97 5.09 -9.46 -13.85
C ALA A 97 4.36 -8.15 -13.55
N ASP A 98 3.27 -8.21 -12.79
CA ASP A 98 2.61 -7.01 -12.30
C ASP A 98 3.50 -6.34 -11.23
N PRO A 99 3.94 -5.08 -11.38
CA PRO A 99 4.80 -4.42 -10.40
C PRO A 99 4.18 -4.31 -9.00
N TYR A 100 2.84 -4.28 -8.88
CA TYR A 100 2.12 -4.06 -7.62
C TYR A 100 1.56 -5.34 -7.02
N SER A 101 1.79 -6.50 -7.65
CA SER A 101 1.17 -7.75 -7.23
C SER A 101 2.00 -8.96 -7.64
N CYS A 102 2.18 -9.91 -6.72
CA CYS A 102 2.87 -11.17 -7.01
C CYS A 102 1.97 -12.19 -7.72
N ASN A 103 0.65 -12.14 -7.51
CA ASN A 103 -0.31 -12.98 -8.23
C ASN A 103 -0.83 -12.32 -9.53
N GLY A 104 -0.51 -11.06 -9.78
CA GLY A 104 -0.82 -10.34 -11.01
C GLY A 104 0.24 -10.53 -12.10
N TYR A 105 -0.18 -10.42 -13.35
CA TYR A 105 0.69 -10.36 -14.52
C TYR A 105 0.04 -9.51 -15.62
N TYR A 106 0.82 -9.13 -16.62
CA TYR A 106 0.33 -8.49 -17.84
C TYR A 106 0.62 -9.38 -19.03
N TYR A 107 -0.39 -9.56 -19.90
CA TYR A 107 -0.18 -10.04 -21.26
C TYR A 107 0.07 -8.83 -22.16
N CYS A 108 1.27 -8.71 -22.71
CA CYS A 108 1.66 -7.63 -23.59
C CYS A 108 1.47 -8.04 -25.04
N ALA A 109 0.79 -7.21 -25.82
CA ALA A 109 0.68 -7.35 -27.27
C ALA A 109 0.88 -5.98 -27.92
N ASP A 110 1.87 -5.90 -28.81
CA ASP A 110 2.36 -4.65 -29.40
C ASP A 110 2.59 -3.52 -28.38
N GLY A 111 3.17 -3.87 -27.22
CA GLY A 111 3.46 -2.97 -26.11
C GLY A 111 2.25 -2.59 -25.25
N VAL A 112 1.04 -3.08 -25.57
CA VAL A 112 -0.17 -2.81 -24.80
C VAL A 112 -0.44 -3.97 -23.84
N GLY A 113 -0.47 -3.65 -22.54
CA GLY A 113 -0.71 -4.62 -21.49
C GLY A 113 -2.18 -4.84 -21.17
N LYS A 114 -2.60 -6.10 -21.10
CA LYS A 114 -3.84 -6.50 -20.43
C LYS A 114 -3.49 -7.22 -19.13
N ARG A 115 -3.93 -6.65 -18.00
CA ARG A 115 -3.74 -7.27 -16.68
C ARG A 115 -4.51 -8.59 -16.57
N GLY A 116 -3.85 -9.60 -16.04
CA GLY A 116 -4.39 -10.89 -15.64
C GLY A 116 -4.03 -11.19 -14.18
N THR A 117 -4.66 -12.21 -13.63
CA THR A 117 -4.43 -12.65 -12.26
C THR A 117 -4.33 -14.17 -12.25
N CYS A 118 -3.32 -14.68 -11.56
CA CYS A 118 -3.17 -16.09 -11.26
C CYS A 118 -4.32 -16.59 -10.38
N ASN A 119 -4.66 -17.89 -10.49
CA ASN A 119 -5.63 -18.51 -9.60
C ASN A 119 -5.16 -18.41 -8.13
N ALA A 120 -6.10 -18.44 -7.20
CA ALA A 120 -5.83 -18.33 -5.77
C ALA A 120 -4.72 -19.28 -5.31
N GLY A 121 -3.75 -18.74 -4.57
CA GLY A 121 -2.59 -19.49 -4.06
C GLY A 121 -1.46 -19.72 -5.08
N LEU A 122 -1.51 -19.08 -6.26
CA LEU A 122 -0.44 -19.12 -7.25
C LEU A 122 0.14 -17.72 -7.48
N ASN A 123 1.46 -17.64 -7.64
CA ASN A 123 2.17 -16.41 -8.00
C ASN A 123 2.73 -16.51 -9.41
N PHE A 124 2.78 -15.37 -10.11
CA PHE A 124 3.35 -15.32 -11.45
C PHE A 124 4.88 -15.38 -11.38
N ASN A 125 5.46 -16.39 -12.03
CA ASN A 125 6.89 -16.49 -12.23
C ASN A 125 7.26 -15.92 -13.61
N PRO A 126 7.90 -14.74 -13.70
CA PRO A 126 8.28 -14.15 -14.99
C PRO A 126 9.35 -14.95 -15.74
N GLY A 127 10.19 -15.73 -15.05
CA GLY A 127 11.21 -16.56 -15.70
C GLY A 127 10.65 -17.78 -16.43
N THR A 128 9.46 -18.25 -16.04
CA THR A 128 8.74 -19.36 -16.71
C THR A 128 7.45 -18.92 -17.38
N GLU A 129 7.12 -17.62 -17.30
CA GLU A 129 5.86 -17.02 -17.76
C GLU A 129 4.60 -17.79 -17.31
N SER A 130 4.59 -18.26 -16.06
CA SER A 130 3.55 -19.19 -15.57
C SER A 130 3.18 -18.92 -14.12
N CYS A 131 1.93 -19.23 -13.76
CA CYS A 131 1.47 -19.19 -12.38
C CYS A 131 1.92 -20.46 -11.63
N ILE A 132 2.76 -20.28 -10.61
CA ILE A 132 3.39 -21.36 -9.85
C ILE A 132 2.99 -21.22 -8.38
N ARG A 133 2.62 -22.36 -7.76
CA ARG A 133 2.33 -22.44 -6.32
C ARG A 133 3.61 -22.20 -5.53
N ASP A 134 3.51 -21.42 -4.46
CA ASP A 134 4.63 -21.12 -3.57
C ASP A 134 5.84 -20.48 -4.26
N PHE A 135 5.65 -19.89 -5.46
CA PHE A 135 6.70 -19.06 -6.05
C PHE A 135 6.90 -17.82 -5.16
N PRO A 136 8.12 -17.53 -4.68
CA PRO A 136 8.34 -16.49 -3.69
C PRO A 136 7.76 -15.14 -4.12
N CYS A 137 7.02 -14.51 -3.21
CA CYS A 137 6.61 -13.13 -3.37
C CYS A 137 7.69 -12.28 -2.71
N ASN A 138 8.71 -11.94 -3.49
CA ASN A 138 9.70 -11.00 -3.02
C ASN A 138 9.05 -9.61 -3.07
N PRO A 139 9.17 -8.81 -1.98
CA PRO A 139 8.62 -7.46 -1.97
C PRO A 139 9.12 -6.73 -3.22
N LYS A 140 8.15 -6.27 -4.01
CA LYS A 140 8.45 -5.46 -5.19
C LYS A 140 8.63 -4.05 -4.66
N MET A 141 9.76 -3.47 -4.96
CA MET A 141 9.92 -2.03 -4.81
C MET A 141 8.86 -1.37 -5.70
N ASP A 142 8.10 -0.44 -5.14
CA ASP A 142 7.10 0.31 -5.90
C ASP A 142 7.81 0.98 -7.10
N PRO A 143 7.25 0.90 -8.33
CA PRO A 143 7.79 1.61 -9.48
C PRO A 143 8.13 3.06 -9.21
N ASP A 144 7.30 3.78 -8.47
CA ASP A 144 7.47 5.22 -8.23
C ASP A 144 8.32 5.50 -6.99
N SER A 145 8.78 4.45 -6.28
CA SER A 145 9.69 4.60 -5.14
C SER A 145 10.94 5.37 -5.54
N TYR A 146 11.35 6.32 -4.71
CA TYR A 146 12.61 7.04 -4.86
C TYR A 146 13.78 6.10 -5.07
N CYS A 147 13.81 4.98 -4.33
CA CYS A 147 14.89 4.00 -4.44
C CYS A 147 14.78 3.10 -5.67
N ASN A 148 13.72 3.23 -6.48
CA ASN A 148 13.59 2.64 -7.82
C ASN A 148 14.04 3.61 -8.94
N ILE A 149 13.91 4.90 -8.72
CA ILE A 149 14.15 5.90 -9.78
C ILE A 149 15.47 6.65 -9.63
N LEU A 150 15.95 6.89 -8.41
CA LEU A 150 17.14 7.68 -8.13
C LEU A 150 18.39 6.82 -7.94
N PRO A 151 19.57 7.25 -8.48
CA PRO A 151 20.84 6.61 -8.18
C PRO A 151 21.16 6.59 -6.68
N ASP A 152 21.93 5.61 -6.24
CA ASP A 152 22.40 5.54 -4.85
C ASP A 152 23.18 6.81 -4.48
N GLY A 153 22.90 7.36 -3.30
CA GLY A 153 23.61 8.53 -2.77
C GLY A 153 23.04 9.90 -3.17
N VAL A 154 22.01 9.95 -4.03
CA VAL A 154 21.32 11.20 -4.32
C VAL A 154 20.43 11.58 -3.14
N PHE A 155 20.64 12.78 -2.60
CA PHE A 155 19.80 13.35 -1.56
C PHE A 155 18.50 13.91 -2.14
N ILE A 156 17.42 13.70 -1.39
CA ILE A 156 16.06 14.11 -1.69
C ILE A 156 15.62 15.01 -0.53
N LYS A 157 15.06 16.16 -0.83
CA LYS A 157 14.48 17.03 0.19
C LYS A 157 13.20 16.40 0.72
N ASP A 158 13.08 16.35 2.05
CA ASP A 158 11.82 16.02 2.74
C ASP A 158 10.82 17.17 2.51
N ASP A 159 9.69 16.87 1.89
CA ASP A 159 8.65 17.86 1.57
C ASP A 159 7.77 18.22 2.79
N LEU A 160 7.89 17.45 3.88
CA LEU A 160 7.25 17.67 5.17
C LEU A 160 8.19 18.33 6.18
N SER A 161 9.48 18.47 5.88
CA SER A 161 10.48 19.01 6.81
C SER A 161 11.55 19.88 6.15
N CYS A 162 11.61 21.17 6.53
CA CYS A 162 12.61 22.11 6.01
C CYS A 162 14.06 21.68 6.23
N ASN A 163 14.33 20.95 7.31
CA ASN A 163 15.67 20.48 7.66
C ASN A 163 15.84 18.98 7.40
N GLY A 164 14.82 18.30 6.88
CA GLY A 164 14.85 16.87 6.58
C GLY A 164 15.41 16.59 5.19
N TRP A 165 16.03 15.42 5.06
CA TRP A 165 16.43 14.86 3.79
C TRP A 165 16.32 13.34 3.83
N GLU A 166 16.20 12.76 2.65
CA GLU A 166 16.22 11.32 2.41
C GLU A 166 17.30 10.99 1.38
N MET A 167 17.72 9.74 1.33
CA MET A 167 18.70 9.24 0.37
C MET A 167 18.50 7.75 0.20
N CYS A 168 18.57 7.25 -1.02
CA CYS A 168 18.56 5.82 -1.27
C CYS A 168 19.96 5.25 -1.21
N TRP A 169 20.09 4.09 -0.55
CA TRP A 169 21.34 3.34 -0.50
C TRP A 169 21.05 1.84 -0.59
N LYS A 170 21.45 1.21 -1.70
CA LYS A 170 21.23 -0.22 -1.98
C LYS A 170 19.75 -0.62 -1.88
N GLY A 171 18.88 0.28 -2.34
CA GLY A 171 17.43 0.08 -2.34
C GLY A 171 16.72 0.38 -1.03
N GLU A 172 17.45 0.82 0.01
CA GLU A 172 16.87 1.21 1.31
C GLU A 172 16.86 2.73 1.45
N VAL A 173 15.77 3.28 1.99
CA VAL A 173 15.68 4.71 2.31
C VAL A 173 16.45 4.98 3.60
N VAL A 174 17.37 5.94 3.53
CA VAL A 174 18.08 6.51 4.66
C VAL A 174 17.60 7.94 4.85
N THR A 175 17.08 8.25 6.03
CA THR A 175 16.61 9.60 6.36
C THR A 175 17.59 10.30 7.30
N GLY A 176 17.57 11.63 7.29
CA GLY A 176 18.39 12.44 8.16
C GLY A 176 17.91 13.87 8.25
N THR A 177 18.63 14.66 9.03
CA THR A 177 18.37 16.09 9.19
C THR A 177 19.65 16.90 9.10
N CYS A 178 19.50 18.14 8.64
CA CYS A 178 20.56 19.14 8.71
C CYS A 178 20.90 19.49 10.15
N PRO A 179 22.18 19.75 10.45
CA PRO A 179 22.61 20.08 11.81
C PRO A 179 21.97 21.39 12.28
N GLY A 180 21.65 21.49 13.56
CA GLY A 180 21.18 22.73 14.18
C GLY A 180 19.91 23.28 13.52
N THR A 181 20.00 24.51 13.00
CA THR A 181 18.87 25.23 12.37
C THR A 181 19.05 25.39 10.86
N PHE A 182 19.95 24.63 10.24
CA PHE A 182 20.15 24.67 8.79
C PHE A 182 18.97 23.98 8.07
N TYR A 183 18.63 24.46 6.87
CA TYR A 183 17.61 23.87 6.02
C TYR A 183 18.26 23.07 4.89
N PHE A 184 17.61 22.01 4.45
CA PHE A 184 18.12 21.21 3.35
C PHE A 184 17.80 21.88 2.01
N SER A 185 18.84 22.13 1.21
CA SER A 185 18.73 22.73 -0.12
C SER A 185 18.79 21.64 -1.18
N ALA A 186 17.63 21.27 -1.74
CA ALA A 186 17.52 20.30 -2.84
C ALA A 186 18.50 20.60 -3.98
N GLN A 187 18.47 21.84 -4.49
CA GLN A 187 19.29 22.29 -5.62
C GLN A 187 20.81 22.19 -5.38
N LYS A 188 21.24 22.14 -4.11
CA LYS A 188 22.66 21.98 -3.75
C LYS A 188 23.01 20.57 -3.28
N GLY A 189 22.00 19.76 -2.94
CA GLY A 189 22.18 18.48 -2.26
C GLY A 189 22.85 18.60 -0.89
N ASP A 190 22.71 19.74 -0.21
CA ASP A 190 23.41 20.04 1.04
C ASP A 190 22.61 21.00 1.94
N CYS A 191 23.01 21.10 3.20
CA CYS A 191 22.46 22.00 4.20
C CYS A 191 22.92 23.45 3.96
N ASP A 192 21.97 24.38 3.97
CA ASP A 192 22.24 25.80 3.82
C ASP A 192 21.47 26.62 4.85
N TYR A 193 21.87 27.87 5.02
CA TYR A 193 21.22 28.77 5.94
C TYR A 193 19.74 28.98 5.55
N PRO A 194 18.81 29.07 6.52
CA PRO A 194 17.39 29.22 6.25
C PRO A 194 17.01 30.33 5.25
N GLN A 195 17.71 31.46 5.28
CA GLN A 195 17.45 32.57 4.35
C GLN A 195 17.79 32.29 2.88
N ASN A 196 18.54 31.22 2.60
CA ASN A 196 18.94 30.81 1.26
C ASN A 196 18.06 29.68 0.70
N VAL A 197 17.17 29.11 1.51
CA VAL A 197 16.35 27.96 1.15
C VAL A 197 14.89 28.35 1.24
N GLU A 198 14.17 28.25 0.12
CA GLU A 198 12.72 28.35 0.14
C GLU A 198 12.15 27.10 0.83
N CYS A 199 11.58 27.30 2.01
CA CYS A 199 10.85 26.26 2.71
C CYS A 199 9.35 26.59 2.72
N ALA A 200 8.64 25.99 1.77
CA ALA A 200 7.23 25.73 1.90
C ALA A 200 7.10 24.29 2.38
N ILE A 201 6.66 24.09 3.63
CA ILE A 201 6.20 22.77 4.05
C ILE A 201 4.83 22.61 3.42
N THR A 202 4.68 21.61 2.57
CA THR A 202 3.35 21.24 2.10
C THR A 202 2.75 20.45 3.25
N GLU A 203 1.96 21.09 4.11
CA GLU A 203 1.17 20.34 5.07
C GLU A 203 0.29 19.36 4.28
N PRO A 204 0.34 18.06 4.57
CA PRO A 204 -0.60 17.12 3.97
C PRO A 204 -2.01 17.65 4.26
N PRO A 205 -2.93 17.63 3.27
CA PRO A 205 -4.29 18.06 3.52
C PRO A 205 -4.83 17.27 4.72
N LEU A 206 -5.21 17.99 5.79
CA LEU A 206 -5.76 17.37 6.98
C LEU A 206 -7.02 16.59 6.57
N LEU A 207 -7.07 15.30 6.91
CA LEU A 207 -8.25 14.48 6.71
C LEU A 207 -9.33 14.93 7.69
N THR A 208 -10.27 15.73 7.19
CA THR A 208 -11.39 16.23 8.01
C THR A 208 -12.44 15.13 8.17
N ALA A 209 -12.93 14.93 9.39
CA ALA A 209 -13.96 13.93 9.66
C ALA A 209 -15.32 14.36 9.08
N GLU A 210 -16.02 13.43 8.42
CA GLU A 210 -17.43 13.66 8.07
C GLU A 210 -18.30 13.81 9.34
N PRO A 211 -19.43 14.53 9.28
CA PRO A 211 -20.32 14.72 10.42
C PRO A 211 -20.76 13.38 11.04
N GLY A 212 -20.43 13.17 12.31
CA GLY A 212 -20.82 11.97 13.07
C GLY A 212 -19.80 10.83 13.06
N VAL A 213 -18.72 10.92 12.26
CA VAL A 213 -17.63 9.93 12.26
C VAL A 213 -16.76 10.07 13.51
N CYS A 214 -16.37 11.31 13.86
CA CYS A 214 -15.69 11.64 15.11
C CYS A 214 -16.65 12.37 16.05
N PRO A 215 -17.33 11.67 16.97
CA PRO A 215 -18.28 12.30 17.87
C PRO A 215 -17.60 13.14 18.96
N GLN A 216 -16.33 12.86 19.27
CA GLN A 216 -15.61 13.53 20.36
C GLN A 216 -14.10 13.58 20.08
N ALA A 217 -13.46 14.71 20.40
CA ALA A 217 -12.01 14.78 20.46
C ALA A 217 -11.45 13.83 21.53
N GLY A 218 -10.35 13.17 21.22
CA GLY A 218 -9.72 12.17 22.07
C GLY A 218 -10.21 10.73 21.85
N SER A 219 -11.23 10.51 21.00
CA SER A 219 -11.71 9.16 20.69
C SER A 219 -10.88 8.47 19.61
N PHE A 220 -10.84 7.14 19.66
CA PHE A 220 -10.29 6.30 18.60
C PHE A 220 -11.41 5.56 17.87
N ILE A 221 -11.34 5.55 16.55
CA ILE A 221 -12.31 4.86 15.68
C ILE A 221 -11.57 3.98 14.67
N SER A 222 -12.28 3.00 14.10
CA SER A 222 -11.77 2.15 13.02
C SER A 222 -11.48 3.00 11.77
N ASP A 223 -10.48 2.59 10.97
CA ASP A 223 -10.24 3.21 9.66
C ASP A 223 -11.17 2.66 8.55
N ASP A 224 -11.97 1.65 8.89
CA ASP A 224 -12.93 0.93 8.04
C ASP A 224 -12.33 0.30 6.78
N SER A 225 -11.01 0.14 6.75
CA SER A 225 -10.23 -0.41 5.64
C SER A 225 -9.42 -1.63 6.06
N SER A 226 -8.71 -1.52 7.18
CA SER A 226 -7.80 -2.51 7.69
C SER A 226 -8.17 -2.91 9.12
N CYS A 227 -7.78 -4.12 9.52
CA CYS A 227 -8.07 -4.56 10.88
C CYS A 227 -7.11 -4.00 11.94
N ASN A 228 -5.94 -3.50 11.54
CA ASN A 228 -4.96 -2.87 12.44
C ASN A 228 -5.06 -1.35 12.44
N GLY A 229 -5.62 -0.73 11.40
CA GLY A 229 -5.71 0.72 11.27
C GLY A 229 -6.84 1.35 12.08
N TYR A 230 -6.59 2.59 12.50
CA TYR A 230 -7.50 3.39 13.28
C TYR A 230 -7.29 4.89 13.02
N TYR A 231 -8.27 5.69 13.42
CA TYR A 231 -8.11 7.14 13.51
C TYR A 231 -8.19 7.62 14.94
N TYR A 232 -7.28 8.52 15.31
CA TYR A 232 -7.42 9.38 16.46
C TYR A 232 -8.15 10.67 16.06
N CYS A 233 -9.27 10.94 16.73
CA CYS A 233 -10.07 12.14 16.51
C CYS A 233 -9.50 13.32 17.31
N SER A 234 -9.11 14.38 16.60
CA SER A 234 -8.60 15.62 17.20
C SER A 234 -9.40 16.83 16.71
N GLU A 235 -9.45 17.90 17.50
CA GLU A 235 -10.10 19.15 17.11
C GLU A 235 -9.04 20.15 16.66
N SER A 236 -9.20 20.68 15.45
CA SER A 236 -8.36 21.75 14.89
C SER A 236 -8.67 23.09 15.56
N THR A 237 -7.79 24.08 15.38
CA THR A 237 -7.96 25.45 15.87
C THR A 237 -9.24 26.12 15.36
N ASP A 238 -9.73 25.69 14.19
CA ASP A 238 -10.97 26.19 13.58
C ASP A 238 -12.23 25.44 14.07
N GLY A 239 -12.10 24.54 15.06
CA GLY A 239 -13.19 23.73 15.62
C GLY A 239 -13.62 22.57 14.71
N GLN A 240 -12.85 22.26 13.67
CA GLN A 240 -13.10 21.13 12.78
C GLN A 240 -12.49 19.85 13.34
N MET A 241 -13.23 18.74 13.29
CA MET A 241 -12.70 17.43 13.64
C MET A 241 -11.77 16.91 12.55
N VAL A 242 -10.57 16.49 12.94
CA VAL A 242 -9.50 15.97 12.09
C VAL A 242 -9.19 14.54 12.50
N LEU A 243 -9.01 13.68 11.49
CA LEU A 243 -8.62 12.28 11.59
C LEU A 243 -7.11 12.17 11.47
N GLN A 244 -6.47 11.58 12.48
CA GLN A 244 -5.06 11.21 12.43
C GLN A 244 -4.99 9.69 12.32
N HIS A 245 -4.55 9.17 11.18
CA HIS A 245 -4.43 7.73 10.96
C HIS A 245 -3.29 7.16 11.79
N GLY A 246 -3.46 5.95 12.29
CA GLY A 246 -2.43 5.17 12.92
C GLY A 246 -2.72 3.69 12.76
N ASP A 247 -1.69 2.87 12.94
CA ASP A 247 -1.76 1.43 12.79
C ASP A 247 -1.34 0.75 14.08
N CYS A 248 -2.04 -0.31 14.45
CA CYS A 248 -1.56 -1.24 15.45
C CYS A 248 -0.35 -2.01 14.93
N ASP A 249 0.60 -2.28 15.83
CA ASP A 249 1.79 -3.11 15.56
C ASP A 249 1.42 -4.48 14.98
N ASP A 250 2.39 -5.11 14.28
CA ASP A 250 2.26 -6.43 13.68
C ASP A 250 1.63 -7.47 14.62
N GLY A 251 0.65 -8.19 14.09
CA GLY A 251 -0.09 -9.22 14.84
C GLY A 251 -1.22 -8.69 15.72
N ARG A 252 -1.43 -7.36 15.78
CA ARG A 252 -2.51 -6.74 16.56
C ARG A 252 -3.52 -6.03 15.69
N PHE A 253 -4.79 -6.15 16.08
CA PHE A 253 -5.92 -5.49 15.45
C PHE A 253 -6.55 -4.47 16.39
N PHE A 254 -7.03 -3.38 15.81
CA PHE A 254 -7.67 -2.30 16.52
C PHE A 254 -9.08 -2.70 16.97
N THR A 255 -9.44 -2.27 18.17
CA THR A 255 -10.82 -2.26 18.65
C THR A 255 -11.14 -0.94 19.32
N ALA A 256 -12.27 -0.33 18.97
CA ALA A 256 -12.74 0.90 19.61
C ALA A 256 -13.24 0.69 21.06
N ARG A 257 -13.28 -0.57 21.54
CA ARG A 257 -13.73 -0.89 22.91
C ARG A 257 -12.83 -0.22 23.94
N SER A 258 -13.45 0.21 25.04
CA SER A 258 -12.74 0.83 26.19
C SER A 258 -11.88 2.05 25.82
N GLY A 259 -12.24 2.79 24.77
CA GLY A 259 -11.51 3.98 24.34
C GLY A 259 -10.39 3.71 23.33
N GLY A 260 -10.32 2.51 22.74
CA GLY A 260 -9.31 2.16 21.75
C GLY A 260 -8.24 1.24 22.31
N ALA A 261 -8.02 0.09 21.69
CA ALA A 261 -6.94 -0.82 22.03
C ALA A 261 -6.47 -1.63 20.82
N CYS A 262 -5.18 -1.96 20.80
CA CYS A 262 -4.60 -2.93 19.87
C CYS A 262 -4.51 -4.29 20.57
N VAL A 263 -5.32 -5.25 20.15
CA VAL A 263 -5.42 -6.59 20.75
C VAL A 263 -4.91 -7.66 19.78
N PRO A 264 -4.51 -8.86 20.23
CA PRO A 264 -4.09 -9.92 19.31
C PRO A 264 -5.14 -10.20 18.23
N ARG A 265 -4.72 -10.39 16.98
CA ARG A 265 -5.64 -10.60 15.85
C ARG A 265 -6.53 -11.85 15.93
N SER A 266 -6.17 -12.81 16.78
CA SER A 266 -7.00 -13.97 17.14
C SER A 266 -8.15 -13.64 18.10
N ASP A 267 -8.02 -12.55 18.85
CA ASP A 267 -8.90 -12.24 19.99
C ASP A 267 -10.01 -11.26 19.63
N ILE A 268 -10.01 -10.77 18.38
CA ILE A 268 -10.99 -9.82 17.89
C ILE A 268 -11.49 -10.21 16.51
N LYS A 269 -12.82 -10.19 16.40
CA LYS A 269 -13.52 -10.28 15.14
C LYS A 269 -13.37 -8.97 14.37
N CYS A 270 -13.06 -9.05 13.08
CA CYS A 270 -12.90 -7.89 12.20
C CYS A 270 -13.44 -8.22 10.81
N GLU A 271 -14.27 -7.35 10.25
CA GLU A 271 -14.88 -7.52 8.91
C GLU A 271 -14.06 -6.83 7.80
N TYR A 272 -12.98 -6.13 8.15
CA TYR A 272 -12.09 -5.42 7.24
C TYR A 272 -10.90 -6.30 6.82
N ASN A 273 -9.84 -5.70 6.29
CA ASN A 273 -8.69 -6.45 5.81
C ASN A 273 -7.89 -7.13 6.95
N ARG A 274 -8.15 -8.43 7.16
CA ARG A 274 -7.40 -9.29 8.09
C ARG A 274 -6.03 -9.73 7.56
N CYS A 275 -5.72 -9.51 6.28
CA CYS A 275 -4.44 -9.87 5.69
C CYS A 275 -3.34 -8.84 5.94
N VAL A 276 -3.68 -7.68 6.53
CA VAL A 276 -2.69 -6.65 6.88
C VAL A 276 -1.59 -7.22 7.78
N GLY A 277 -0.33 -6.88 7.48
CA GLY A 277 0.83 -7.43 8.18
C GLY A 277 1.23 -8.86 7.76
N LEU A 278 0.53 -9.49 6.81
CA LEU A 278 0.81 -10.86 6.37
C LEU A 278 1.22 -10.95 4.90
N GLY A 279 1.96 -12.01 4.56
CA GLY A 279 2.11 -12.44 3.17
C GLY A 279 3.19 -11.73 2.36
N TYR A 280 4.13 -11.04 3.03
CA TYR A 280 5.21 -10.25 2.39
C TYR A 280 6.40 -11.06 1.86
N THR A 281 6.53 -12.33 2.25
CA THR A 281 7.62 -13.22 1.77
C THR A 281 7.06 -14.41 1.01
N ASN A 282 6.06 -15.06 1.58
CA ASN A 282 5.31 -16.17 0.99
C ASN A 282 3.84 -15.95 1.27
N ILE A 283 2.98 -16.72 0.62
CA ILE A 283 1.56 -16.77 0.95
C ILE A 283 1.41 -17.09 2.44
N ALA A 284 0.64 -16.26 3.13
CA ALA A 284 0.21 -16.48 4.50
C ALA A 284 -1.31 -16.69 4.49
N LEU A 285 -1.83 -17.26 5.56
CA LEU A 285 -3.23 -17.54 5.74
C LEU A 285 -3.74 -16.79 6.98
N ALA A 286 -5.00 -16.37 6.94
CA ALA A 286 -5.66 -15.75 8.10
C ALA A 286 -7.02 -16.39 8.34
N ASN A 287 -7.50 -16.44 9.57
CA ASN A 287 -8.86 -16.93 9.84
C ASN A 287 -9.87 -16.00 9.17
N GLU A 288 -10.92 -16.57 8.59
CA GLU A 288 -12.10 -15.81 8.14
C GLU A 288 -12.99 -15.45 9.33
N SER A 289 -13.70 -14.33 9.23
CA SER A 289 -14.67 -13.94 10.26
C SER A 289 -15.98 -14.71 10.07
N ASN A 290 -16.66 -15.03 11.18
CA ASN A 290 -18.02 -15.61 11.21
C ASN A 290 -18.21 -17.03 10.65
N ASP A 291 -17.18 -17.85 10.56
CA ASP A 291 -17.26 -19.17 9.93
C ASP A 291 -17.02 -20.33 10.92
N GLY A 292 -16.87 -20.03 12.21
CA GLY A 292 -16.55 -21.02 13.23
C GLY A 292 -15.14 -21.57 13.12
N CYS A 293 -14.22 -20.78 12.54
CA CYS A 293 -12.82 -21.11 12.31
C CYS A 293 -12.63 -22.28 11.35
N THR A 294 -13.50 -22.43 10.34
CA THR A 294 -13.47 -23.55 9.38
C THR A 294 -12.84 -23.17 8.04
N GLY A 295 -12.69 -21.89 7.77
CA GLY A 295 -12.11 -21.31 6.58
C GLY A 295 -10.97 -20.35 6.87
N TYR A 296 -10.32 -19.95 5.79
CA TYR A 296 -9.14 -19.10 5.83
C TYR A 296 -9.06 -18.19 4.60
N ALA A 297 -8.62 -16.96 4.82
CA ALA A 297 -8.16 -16.05 3.80
C ALA A 297 -6.78 -16.48 3.32
N ILE A 298 -6.51 -16.32 2.03
CA ILE A 298 -5.18 -16.45 1.43
C ILE A 298 -4.64 -15.02 1.28
N CYS A 299 -3.58 -14.72 2.00
CA CYS A 299 -3.00 -13.40 2.14
C CYS A 299 -1.67 -13.27 1.41
N GLN A 300 -1.48 -12.13 0.75
CA GLN A 300 -0.25 -11.73 0.09
C GLN A 300 -0.12 -10.22 0.11
N ASP A 301 1.06 -9.72 0.43
CA ASP A 301 1.36 -8.28 0.45
C ASP A 301 0.32 -7.46 1.23
N GLY A 302 -0.06 -7.96 2.40
CA GLY A 302 -1.07 -7.31 3.23
C GLY A 302 -2.52 -7.47 2.78
N VAL A 303 -2.82 -8.10 1.63
CA VAL A 303 -4.17 -8.17 1.04
C VAL A 303 -4.69 -9.59 0.82
N LYS A 304 -6.02 -9.76 0.85
CA LYS A 304 -6.70 -11.04 0.56
C LYS A 304 -6.72 -11.30 -0.94
N ILE A 305 -6.03 -12.36 -1.38
CA ILE A 305 -5.96 -12.81 -2.79
C ILE A 305 -6.85 -14.03 -3.08
N GLY A 306 -7.49 -14.57 -2.05
CA GLY A 306 -8.40 -15.70 -2.16
C GLY A 306 -8.87 -16.18 -0.80
N GLU A 307 -9.63 -17.26 -0.80
CA GLU A 307 -10.12 -17.92 0.41
C GLU A 307 -10.23 -19.43 0.18
N GLY A 308 -10.28 -20.18 1.27
CA GLY A 308 -10.45 -21.63 1.26
C GLY A 308 -11.14 -22.13 2.53
N THR A 309 -11.51 -23.40 2.52
CA THR A 309 -12.08 -24.09 3.67
C THR A 309 -11.25 -25.30 4.02
N CYS A 310 -11.21 -25.64 5.31
CA CYS A 310 -10.53 -26.83 5.78
C CYS A 310 -11.28 -28.08 5.34
N PRO A 311 -10.56 -29.14 4.93
CA PRO A 311 -11.17 -30.39 4.50
C PRO A 311 -11.89 -31.07 5.66
N SER A 312 -12.88 -31.92 5.35
CA SER A 312 -13.56 -32.78 6.33
C SER A 312 -14.27 -32.05 7.49
N GLY A 313 -14.46 -30.73 7.40
CA GLY A 313 -15.03 -29.93 8.49
C GLY A 313 -14.03 -29.66 9.64
N ASP A 314 -12.73 -29.79 9.37
CA ASP A 314 -11.67 -29.41 10.29
C ASP A 314 -11.62 -27.89 10.53
N TYR A 315 -10.82 -27.47 11.50
CA TYR A 315 -10.67 -26.07 11.89
C TYR A 315 -9.32 -25.51 11.42
N PHE A 316 -9.32 -24.25 10.98
CA PHE A 316 -8.12 -23.52 10.63
C PHE A 316 -7.50 -22.85 11.86
N ASP A 317 -6.26 -23.21 12.15
CA ASP A 317 -5.43 -22.62 13.19
C ASP A 317 -4.48 -21.58 12.58
N GLU A 318 -4.79 -20.30 12.84
CA GLU A 318 -4.00 -19.15 12.38
C GLU A 318 -2.56 -19.17 12.90
N GLN A 319 -2.31 -19.69 14.10
CA GLN A 319 -0.96 -19.67 14.70
C GLN A 319 -0.05 -20.68 14.02
N THR A 320 -0.58 -21.84 13.66
CA THR A 320 0.18 -22.89 12.97
C THR A 320 0.04 -22.84 11.45
N GLN A 321 -0.83 -21.98 10.92
CA GLN A 321 -1.12 -21.80 9.50
C GLN A 321 -1.62 -23.09 8.83
N ARG A 322 -2.39 -23.92 9.56
CA ARG A 322 -2.81 -25.26 9.12
C ARG A 322 -4.23 -25.62 9.56
N CYS A 323 -4.86 -26.49 8.78
CA CYS A 323 -6.07 -27.17 9.21
C CYS A 323 -5.74 -28.27 10.23
N THR A 324 -6.58 -28.38 11.25
CA THR A 324 -6.45 -29.34 12.33
C THR A 324 -7.82 -29.87 12.74
N ASN A 325 -7.86 -31.13 13.21
CA ASN A 325 -9.07 -31.72 13.77
C ASN A 325 -9.32 -31.31 15.23
N GLN A 326 -8.39 -30.56 15.84
CA GLN A 326 -8.59 -29.93 17.14
C GLN A 326 -9.51 -28.72 16.98
N ILE A 327 -10.47 -28.59 17.89
CA ILE A 327 -11.41 -27.46 17.87
C ILE A 327 -10.64 -26.16 18.09
N ILE A 328 -10.70 -25.27 17.11
CA ILE A 328 -10.20 -23.89 17.22
C ILE A 328 -11.39 -22.98 17.55
N SER A 329 -11.22 -22.15 18.56
CA SER A 329 -12.28 -21.27 19.09
C SER A 329 -11.80 -19.84 19.29
N TYR A 330 -11.06 -19.30 18.31
CA TYR A 330 -10.64 -17.91 18.35
C TYR A 330 -11.83 -16.97 18.23
N ALA A 331 -11.81 -15.87 18.98
CA ALA A 331 -12.85 -14.84 18.89
C ALA A 331 -12.89 -14.19 17.49
N ALA A 332 -11.77 -14.21 16.77
CA ALA A 332 -11.65 -13.77 15.38
C ALA A 332 -12.66 -14.40 14.41
N CYS A 333 -12.94 -15.69 14.56
CA CYS A 333 -13.75 -16.50 13.65
C CYS A 333 -15.04 -17.04 14.29
N ALA A 334 -15.27 -16.71 15.56
CA ALA A 334 -16.44 -17.16 16.31
C ALA A 334 -17.75 -16.79 15.58
N THR A 335 -18.68 -17.75 15.53
CA THR A 335 -20.02 -17.49 15.00
C THR A 335 -20.89 -16.78 16.05
N PRO A 336 -21.93 -16.04 15.64
CA PRO A 336 -22.85 -15.37 16.56
C PRO A 336 -23.44 -16.31 17.63
N THR A 337 -23.57 -17.61 17.32
CA THR A 337 -24.11 -18.66 18.21
C THR A 337 -23.13 -19.23 19.23
N GLN A 338 -21.82 -18.99 19.12
CA GLN A 338 -20.82 -19.47 20.09
C GLN A 338 -20.56 -18.48 21.23
N SER A 339 -21.02 -17.23 21.12
CA SER A 339 -20.83 -16.22 22.17
C SER A 339 -21.72 -16.43 23.41
N THR A 340 -22.71 -17.33 23.34
CA THR A 340 -23.66 -17.63 24.43
C THR A 340 -23.28 -18.81 25.31
N GLN A 341 -22.25 -19.60 24.96
CA GLN A 341 -21.87 -20.81 25.74
C GLN A 341 -20.77 -20.58 26.78
N HIS A 342 -20.25 -19.35 26.94
CA HIS A 342 -19.21 -19.06 27.95
C HIS A 342 -19.70 -18.21 29.15
N MET A 343 -21.02 -18.14 29.36
CA MET A 343 -21.62 -17.53 30.56
C MET A 343 -22.53 -18.46 31.36
N MET A 344 -22.58 -19.75 31.04
CA MET A 344 -23.34 -20.74 31.79
C MET A 344 -22.54 -22.03 31.87
N ASP A 345 -21.52 -22.05 32.73
CA ASP A 345 -21.03 -23.26 33.41
C ASP A 345 -20.01 -22.81 34.46
N ASP A 346 -20.49 -22.25 35.57
CA ASP A 346 -19.80 -22.40 36.85
C ASP A 346 -20.84 -22.65 37.95
N ASP A 347 -21.06 -23.95 38.12
CA ASP A 347 -21.34 -24.70 39.34
C ASP A 347 -22.51 -24.26 40.23
N THR A 348 -23.65 -24.90 39.98
CA THR A 348 -24.59 -25.26 41.05
C THR A 348 -24.40 -26.73 41.39
N THR A 349 -23.64 -27.05 42.45
CA THR A 349 -23.87 -28.30 43.19
C THR A 349 -23.58 -28.17 44.69
N THR A 350 -24.67 -28.27 45.45
CA THR A 350 -24.86 -28.41 46.90
C THR A 350 -24.14 -29.59 47.54
N ALA A 351 -23.81 -29.51 48.84
CA ALA A 351 -24.57 -30.18 49.92
C ALA A 351 -23.86 -30.23 51.29
N THR A 352 -24.69 -30.03 52.32
CA THR A 352 -24.67 -30.53 53.72
C THR A 352 -23.60 -30.10 54.71
#